data_AF-A0A0G3H7B5-F1
#
_entry.id   AF-A0A0G3H7B5-F1
#
_cell.length_a   1.000
_cell.length_b   1.000
_cell.length_c   1.000
_cell.angle_alpha   90.00
_cell.angle_beta   90.00
_cell.angle_gamma   90.00
#
_symmetry.space_group_name_H-M   'P 1'
#
loop_
_entity.id
_entity.type
_entity.pdbx_description
1 polymer ?
#
loop_
_entity_poly.entity_id
_entity_poly.type
_entity_poly.pdbx_seq_one_letter_code
_entity_poly.pdbx_strand_id
1 'polypeptide(L)'
;MESCHRTDLFPQETHDLVSELFSALGEPERVSLAGDFEPEKNLKGIDSVLILNDFGVHFVFGLLVHYRGNDQGDANVFGFGNRGDLLMVPGFTEDGDILAMCLWFSKGDSLASLLKWPPPAEETTKADHSRLFALLKSHETR
;
A
#
# COMPACT_ATOMS: atom_id res chain seq x y z
N MET A 1 12.34 17.06 -6.20
CA MET A 1 11.28 16.51 -7.06
C MET A 1 11.40 15.01 -6.89
N GLU A 2 10.54 14.41 -6.06
CA GLU A 2 10.58 12.96 -5.82
C GLU A 2 10.19 12.24 -7.11
N SER A 3 11.09 11.41 -7.65
CA SER A 3 10.79 10.64 -8.86
C SER A 3 9.94 9.43 -8.46
N CYS A 4 8.64 9.54 -8.68
CA CYS A 4 7.71 8.43 -8.56
C CYS A 4 7.60 7.70 -9.91
N HIS A 5 7.77 6.38 -9.91
CA HIS A 5 7.56 5.51 -11.05
C HIS A 5 6.30 4.67 -10.83
N ARG A 6 5.50 4.50 -11.87
CA ARG A 6 4.26 3.72 -11.86
C ARG A 6 4.36 2.64 -12.93
N THR A 7 3.56 1.59 -12.81
CA THR A 7 3.47 0.61 -13.91
C THR A 7 2.83 1.25 -15.14
N ASP A 8 3.04 0.65 -16.31
CA ASP A 8 2.43 1.05 -17.58
C ASP A 8 1.17 0.23 -17.92
N LEU A 9 0.71 -0.63 -17.00
CA LEU A 9 -0.46 -1.49 -17.21
C LEU A 9 -1.77 -0.69 -17.24
N PHE A 10 -1.82 0.44 -16.53
CA PHE A 10 -2.97 1.34 -16.52
C PHE A 10 -2.59 2.77 -16.85
N PRO A 11 -3.51 3.58 -17.42
CA PRO A 11 -3.25 4.99 -17.70
C PRO A 11 -2.83 5.77 -16.45
N GLN A 12 -2.00 6.80 -16.66
CA GLN A 12 -1.54 7.71 -15.61
C GLN A 12 -2.72 8.31 -14.81
N GLU A 13 -3.82 8.64 -15.49
CA GLU A 13 -5.06 9.14 -14.90
C GLU A 13 -5.65 8.18 -13.86
N THR A 14 -5.55 6.86 -14.08
CA THR A 14 -6.00 5.85 -13.12
C THR A 14 -5.14 5.87 -11.86
N HIS A 15 -3.82 5.98 -12.01
CA HIS A 15 -2.92 6.08 -10.86
C HIS A 15 -3.14 7.37 -10.06
N ASP A 16 -3.37 8.49 -10.73
CA ASP A 16 -3.64 9.76 -10.06
C ASP A 16 -4.97 9.72 -9.31
N LEU A 17 -6.01 9.11 -9.90
CA LEU A 17 -7.29 8.91 -9.23
C LEU A 17 -7.17 8.02 -7.99
N VAL A 18 -6.41 6.91 -8.07
CA VAL A 18 -6.15 6.05 -6.92
C VAL A 18 -5.45 6.83 -5.81
N SER A 19 -4.43 7.62 -6.16
CA SER A 19 -3.71 8.46 -5.19
C SER A 19 -4.62 9.50 -4.54
N GLU A 20 -5.47 10.18 -5.32
CA GLU A 20 -6.45 11.16 -4.83
C GLU A 20 -7.41 10.52 -3.82
N LEU A 21 -7.94 9.35 -4.16
CA LEU A 21 -8.88 8.64 -3.29
C LEU A 21 -8.22 8.17 -1.99
N PHE A 22 -7.00 7.63 -2.04
CA PHE A 22 -6.26 7.30 -0.82
C PHE A 22 -6.05 8.52 0.08
N SER A 23 -5.67 9.66 -0.50
CA SER A 23 -5.52 10.91 0.27
C SER A 23 -6.85 11.37 0.89
N ALA A 24 -7.98 11.20 0.20
CA ALA A 24 -9.30 11.54 0.71
C ALA A 24 -9.75 10.66 1.89
N LEU A 25 -9.25 9.42 1.98
CA LEU A 25 -9.52 8.53 3.11
C LEU A 25 -8.79 8.93 4.40
N GLY A 26 -7.82 9.85 4.32
CA GLY A 26 -7.02 10.29 5.46
C GLY A 26 -5.88 9.33 5.81
N GLU A 27 -5.48 9.34 7.08
CA GLU A 27 -4.31 8.60 7.55
C GLU A 27 -4.60 7.11 7.73
N PRO A 28 -3.78 6.21 7.18
CA PRO A 28 -3.94 4.78 7.40
C PRO A 28 -3.44 4.35 8.79
N GLU A 29 -4.01 3.24 9.26
CA GLU A 29 -3.46 2.48 10.38
C GLU A 29 -2.41 1.49 9.89
N ARG A 30 -1.27 1.43 10.60
CA ARG A 30 -0.25 0.43 10.31
C ARG A 30 -0.62 -0.89 10.97
N VAL A 31 -0.92 -1.89 10.16
CA VAL A 31 -1.15 -3.25 10.62
C VAL A 31 0.20 -3.97 10.69
N SER A 32 0.56 -4.38 11.90
CA SER A 32 1.68 -5.28 12.08
C SER A 32 1.29 -6.63 11.48
N LEU A 33 2.00 -7.07 10.45
CA LEU A 33 1.85 -8.42 9.88
C LEU A 33 2.43 -9.50 10.81
N ALA A 34 2.84 -9.09 12.02
CA ALA A 34 3.43 -9.93 13.03
C ALA A 34 2.37 -10.52 13.97
N GLY A 35 1.93 -11.75 13.70
CA GLY A 35 1.75 -12.67 14.82
C GLY A 35 3.16 -13.09 15.28
N ASP A 36 3.57 -12.74 16.50
CA ASP A 36 4.87 -13.09 17.10
C ASP A 36 6.09 -13.01 16.16
N PHE A 37 6.16 -11.97 15.32
CA PHE A 37 7.23 -11.79 14.32
C PHE A 37 8.29 -10.86 14.89
N GLU A 38 9.43 -11.44 15.33
CA GLU A 38 10.61 -10.67 15.69
C GLU A 38 11.19 -10.00 14.42
N PRO A 39 11.21 -8.66 14.32
CA PRO A 39 11.71 -7.96 13.13
C PRO A 39 13.19 -8.23 12.84
N GLU A 40 13.95 -8.68 13.86
CA GLU A 40 15.40 -8.89 13.78
C GLU A 40 15.80 -10.24 13.15
N LYS A 41 14.85 -11.13 12.85
CA LYS A 41 15.14 -12.45 12.28
C LYS A 41 14.56 -12.60 10.88
N ASN A 42 15.35 -12.11 9.92
CA ASN A 42 15.34 -12.48 8.51
C ASN A 42 14.04 -12.22 7.73
N LEU A 43 14.14 -11.29 6.79
CA LEU A 43 13.39 -11.35 5.54
C LEU A 43 13.70 -12.67 4.80
N LYS A 44 12.94 -13.72 5.11
CA LYS A 44 12.50 -14.63 4.05
C LYS A 44 11.17 -14.09 3.54
N GLY A 45 11.26 -12.99 2.78
CA GLY A 45 10.14 -12.14 2.32
C GLY A 45 9.11 -12.81 1.37
N ILE A 46 8.97 -14.13 1.41
CA ILE A 46 7.96 -14.89 0.68
C ILE A 46 6.87 -15.40 1.64
N ASP A 47 7.20 -15.70 2.90
CA ASP A 47 6.23 -16.25 3.86
C ASP A 47 5.20 -15.20 4.32
N SER A 48 5.56 -13.92 4.32
CA SER A 48 4.63 -12.82 4.67
C SER A 48 3.57 -12.55 3.60
N VAL A 49 3.84 -12.88 2.33
CA VAL A 49 2.85 -12.77 1.24
C VAL A 49 1.86 -13.94 1.29
N LEU A 50 2.30 -15.12 1.73
CA LEU A 50 1.43 -16.28 1.94
C LEU A 50 0.43 -16.06 3.09
N ILE A 51 0.84 -15.38 4.17
CA ILE A 51 -0.05 -15.01 5.28
C ILE A 51 -1.20 -14.12 4.80
N LEU A 52 -0.99 -13.27 3.78
CA LEU A 52 -2.01 -12.34 3.28
C LEU A 52 -3.12 -13.01 2.44
N ASN A 53 -2.83 -14.17 1.84
CA ASN A 53 -3.87 -14.96 1.17
C ASN A 53 -4.89 -15.54 2.17
N ASP A 54 -4.46 -15.89 3.38
CA ASP A 54 -5.36 -16.40 4.43
C ASP A 54 -6.30 -15.30 4.98
N PHE A 55 -6.03 -14.03 4.71
CA PHE A 55 -6.87 -12.88 5.08
C PHE A 55 -7.84 -12.43 3.98
N GLY A 56 -7.93 -13.14 2.85
CA GLY A 56 -8.81 -12.74 1.74
C GLY A 56 -8.44 -11.38 1.14
N VAL A 57 -7.14 -11.10 1.06
CA VAL A 57 -6.60 -9.83 0.53
C VAL A 57 -6.32 -9.94 -0.96
N HIS A 58 -6.81 -8.97 -1.73
CA HIS A 58 -6.67 -8.85 -3.17
C HIS A 58 -5.77 -7.66 -3.51
N PHE A 59 -4.51 -7.92 -3.85
CA PHE A 59 -3.57 -6.87 -4.29
C PHE A 59 -3.70 -6.60 -5.80
N VAL A 60 -3.71 -5.31 -6.15
CA VAL A 60 -3.79 -4.85 -7.55
C VAL A 60 -2.42 -4.42 -8.03
N PHE A 61 -1.59 -5.40 -8.42
CA PHE A 61 -0.19 -5.16 -8.81
C PHE A 61 -0.03 -4.22 -10.01
N GLY A 62 -1.02 -4.15 -10.91
CA GLY A 62 -0.98 -3.18 -12.01
C GLY A 62 -1.10 -1.72 -11.55
N LEU A 63 -1.55 -1.47 -10.32
CA LEU A 63 -1.59 -0.13 -9.73
C LEU A 63 -0.39 0.15 -8.80
N LEU A 64 0.66 -0.68 -8.85
CA LEU A 64 1.87 -0.48 -8.06
C LEU A 64 2.51 0.88 -8.32
N VAL A 65 2.98 1.50 -7.24
CA VAL A 65 3.68 2.78 -7.25
C VAL A 65 5.04 2.63 -6.55
N HIS A 66 6.10 3.06 -7.23
CA HIS A 66 7.46 3.11 -6.73
C HIS A 66 7.84 4.55 -6.42
N TYR A 67 8.05 4.83 -5.15
CA TYR A 67 8.61 6.09 -4.69
C TYR A 67 10.12 5.90 -4.52
N ARG A 68 10.93 6.59 -5.34
CA ARG A 68 12.37 6.59 -5.11
C ARG A 68 12.68 7.38 -3.84
N GLY A 69 13.36 6.72 -2.92
CA GLY A 69 13.88 7.39 -1.74
C GLY A 69 15.06 8.28 -2.11
N ASN A 70 15.26 9.29 -1.29
CA ASN A 70 16.55 9.99 -1.22
C ASN A 70 17.29 9.47 0.03
N ASP A 71 18.62 9.37 -0.03
CA ASP A 71 19.46 8.86 1.07
C ASP A 71 19.37 9.72 2.35
N GLN A 72 18.67 10.88 2.28
CA GLN A 72 18.51 11.81 3.38
C GLN A 72 17.49 11.35 4.43
N GLY A 73 16.60 10.40 4.11
CA GLY A 73 15.60 9.89 5.04
C GLY A 73 14.45 10.88 5.32
N ASP A 74 14.16 11.75 4.36
CA ASP A 74 12.99 12.62 4.40
C ASP A 74 11.70 11.78 4.44
N ALA A 75 10.70 12.24 5.19
CA ALA A 75 9.42 11.57 5.31
C ALA A 75 8.75 11.46 3.94
N ASN A 76 8.37 10.25 3.53
CA ASN A 76 7.65 10.05 2.27
C ASN A 76 6.16 10.43 2.38
N VAL A 77 5.38 10.17 1.31
CA VAL A 77 3.94 10.49 1.20
C VAL A 77 3.09 10.05 2.40
N PHE A 78 3.55 9.08 3.20
CA PHE A 78 2.85 8.58 4.39
C PHE A 78 3.56 8.92 5.72
N GLY A 79 4.47 9.90 5.71
CA GLY A 79 5.15 10.37 6.92
C GLY A 79 6.26 9.44 7.44
N PHE A 80 6.68 8.43 6.68
CA PHE A 80 7.67 7.46 7.15
C PHE A 80 9.10 7.88 6.77
N GLY A 81 9.95 8.08 7.77
CA GLY A 81 11.35 8.55 7.62
C GLY A 81 12.38 7.45 7.32
N ASN A 82 11.99 6.41 6.57
CA ASN A 82 12.93 5.35 6.20
C ASN A 82 13.76 5.77 4.98
N ARG A 83 15.07 5.49 5.01
CA ARG A 83 15.96 5.71 3.86
C ARG A 83 15.72 4.63 2.80
N GLY A 84 15.76 5.04 1.53
CA GLY A 84 15.67 4.14 0.38
C GLY A 84 14.28 4.07 -0.24
N ASP A 85 14.10 3.15 -1.17
CA ASP A 85 12.94 3.09 -2.06
C ASP A 85 11.71 2.49 -1.37
N LEU A 86 10.52 2.93 -1.77
CA LEU A 86 9.25 2.34 -1.36
C LEU A 86 8.49 1.84 -2.58
N LEU A 87 8.07 0.58 -2.54
CA LEU A 87 6.99 0.07 -3.38
C LEU A 87 5.69 0.03 -2.59
N MET A 88 4.63 0.60 -3.16
CA MET A 88 3.28 0.55 -2.63
C MET A 88 2.40 -0.22 -3.60
N VAL A 89 1.70 -1.25 -3.10
CA VAL A 89 0.73 -2.03 -3.87
C VAL A 89 -0.63 -1.89 -3.21
N PRO A 90 -1.61 -1.23 -3.87
CA PRO A 90 -2.94 -1.09 -3.32
C PRO A 90 -3.68 -2.43 -3.35
N GLY A 91 -4.63 -2.60 -2.44
CA GLY A 91 -5.46 -3.79 -2.38
C GLY A 91 -6.72 -3.59 -1.55
N PHE A 92 -7.50 -4.66 -1.46
CA PHE A 92 -8.75 -4.69 -0.70
C PHE A 92 -9.00 -6.07 -0.09
N THR A 93 -9.88 -6.17 0.92
CA THR A 93 -10.38 -7.47 1.42
C THR A 93 -11.75 -7.81 0.83
N GLU A 94 -12.14 -9.09 0.90
CA GLU A 94 -13.51 -9.52 0.54
C GLU A 94 -14.60 -8.77 1.33
N ASP A 95 -14.31 -8.39 2.58
CA ASP A 95 -15.20 -7.63 3.46
C ASP A 95 -15.31 -6.13 3.10
N GLY A 96 -14.52 -5.68 2.13
CA GLY A 96 -14.57 -4.31 1.62
C GLY A 96 -13.52 -3.37 2.21
N ASP A 97 -12.62 -3.84 3.07
CA ASP A 97 -11.56 -2.98 3.62
C ASP A 97 -10.59 -2.56 2.53
N ILE A 98 -10.10 -1.32 2.62
CA ILE A 98 -9.04 -0.79 1.75
C ILE A 98 -7.69 -0.90 2.45
N LEU A 99 -6.68 -1.34 1.71
CA LEU A 99 -5.33 -1.52 2.24
C LEU A 99 -4.26 -1.24 1.18
N ALA A 100 -3.02 -1.11 1.64
CA ALA A 100 -1.85 -1.08 0.79
C ALA A 100 -0.69 -1.84 1.43
N MET A 101 -0.02 -2.66 0.64
CA MET A 101 1.26 -3.24 1.02
C MET A 101 2.38 -2.27 0.68
N CYS A 102 3.19 -1.94 1.68
CA CYS A 102 4.36 -1.10 1.55
C CYS A 102 5.62 -1.96 1.74
N LEU A 103 6.47 -2.02 0.71
CA LEU A 103 7.77 -2.67 0.74
C LEU A 103 8.86 -1.61 0.66
N TRP A 104 9.62 -1.49 1.73
CA TRP A 104 10.73 -0.57 1.86
C TRP A 104 12.04 -1.29 1.56
N PHE A 105 12.89 -0.65 0.78
CA PHE A 105 14.21 -1.15 0.40
C PHE A 105 15.27 -0.16 0.86
N SER A 106 16.02 -0.53 1.88
CA SER A 106 17.16 0.25 2.36
C SER A 106 18.46 -0.53 2.16
N LYS A 107 19.60 0.17 2.26
CA LYS A 107 20.90 -0.50 2.18
C LYS A 107 21.11 -1.39 3.41
N GLY A 108 20.91 -2.69 3.24
CA GLY A 108 21.16 -3.72 4.26
C GLY A 108 19.91 -4.22 4.98
N ASP A 109 18.74 -3.64 4.72
CA ASP A 109 17.47 -4.09 5.31
C ASP A 109 16.28 -3.78 4.39
N SER A 110 15.22 -4.59 4.46
CA SER A 110 13.96 -4.34 3.78
C SER A 110 12.80 -4.54 4.74
N LEU A 111 11.76 -3.72 4.62
CA LEU A 111 10.64 -3.77 5.57
C LEU A 111 9.33 -3.87 4.81
N ALA A 112 8.56 -4.91 5.11
CA ALA A 112 7.18 -5.01 4.67
C ALA A 112 6.25 -4.44 5.74
N SER A 113 5.21 -3.74 5.33
CA SER A 113 4.14 -3.28 6.21
C SER A 113 2.83 -3.22 5.46
N LEU A 114 1.74 -3.46 6.18
CA LEU A 114 0.40 -3.28 5.64
C LEU A 114 -0.20 -2.02 6.25
N LEU A 115 -0.71 -1.16 5.38
CA LEU A 115 -1.49 0.00 5.74
C LEU A 115 -2.96 -0.33 5.51
N LYS A 116 -3.82 -0.08 6.49
CA LYS A 116 -5.26 -0.29 6.40
C LYS A 116 -5.96 1.05 6.61
N TRP A 117 -6.89 1.39 5.73
CA TRP A 117 -7.79 2.50 5.95
C TRP A 117 -9.04 1.96 6.65
N PRO A 118 -9.33 2.41 7.88
CA PRO A 118 -10.51 1.95 8.59
C PRO A 118 -11.78 2.40 7.84
N PRO A 119 -12.90 1.67 8.01
CA PRO A 119 -14.16 2.06 7.42
C PRO A 119 -14.54 3.50 7.83
N PRO A 120 -14.94 4.34 6.87
CA PRO A 120 -15.19 5.75 7.11
C PRO A 120 -16.39 5.99 8.03
N ALA A 121 -16.20 6.85 9.04
CA ALA A 121 -17.27 7.28 9.93
C ALA A 121 -18.21 8.33 9.30
N GLU A 122 -17.68 9.15 8.38
CA GLU A 122 -18.39 10.24 7.72
C GLU A 122 -18.93 9.85 6.33
N GLU A 123 -20.01 10.48 5.88
CA GLU A 123 -20.69 10.10 4.63
C GLU A 123 -19.87 10.45 3.38
N THR A 124 -19.10 11.54 3.41
CA THR A 124 -18.22 11.96 2.31
C THR A 124 -17.10 10.95 2.09
N THR A 125 -16.46 10.49 3.16
CA THR A 125 -15.39 9.50 3.10
C THR A 125 -15.92 8.10 2.75
N LYS A 126 -17.20 7.78 3.03
CA LYS A 126 -17.85 6.56 2.51
C LYS A 126 -17.97 6.53 0.99
N ALA A 127 -18.27 7.66 0.37
CA ALA A 127 -18.36 7.73 -1.09
C ALA A 127 -17.00 7.48 -1.75
N ASP A 128 -15.94 8.11 -1.23
CA ASP A 128 -14.57 7.93 -1.73
C ASP A 128 -14.06 6.51 -1.47
N HIS A 129 -14.35 5.95 -0.30
CA HIS A 129 -14.02 4.56 0.02
C HIS A 129 -14.70 3.57 -0.93
N SER A 130 -16.01 3.75 -1.17
CA SER A 130 -16.77 2.91 -2.10
C SER A 130 -16.24 3.02 -3.54
N ARG A 131 -15.88 4.24 -3.95
CA ARG A 131 -15.30 4.50 -5.27
C ARG A 131 -13.93 3.84 -5.42
N LEU A 132 -13.07 3.94 -4.41
CA LEU A 132 -11.76 3.29 -4.40
C LEU A 132 -11.90 1.77 -4.43
N PHE A 133 -12.78 1.20 -3.60
CA PHE A 133 -13.05 -0.23 -3.59
C PHE A 133 -13.49 -0.74 -4.96
N ALA A 134 -14.48 -0.09 -5.58
CA ALA A 134 -14.97 -0.45 -6.91
C ALA A 134 -13.88 -0.31 -7.98
N LEU A 135 -13.05 0.74 -7.89
CA LEU A 135 -11.94 0.95 -8.80
C LEU A 135 -10.91 -0.17 -8.68
N LEU A 136 -10.44 -0.48 -7.47
CA LEU A 136 -9.47 -1.56 -7.24
C LEU A 136 -10.02 -2.91 -7.69
N LYS A 137 -11.27 -3.22 -7.34
CA LYS A 137 -11.92 -4.47 -7.74
C LYS A 137 -12.06 -4.62 -9.26
N SER A 138 -12.35 -3.53 -9.99
CA SER A 138 -12.42 -3.57 -11.45
C SER A 138 -11.06 -3.75 -12.14
N HIS A 139 -9.96 -3.48 -11.43
CA HIS A 139 -8.59 -3.59 -11.92
C HIS A 139 -7.85 -4.81 -11.35
N GLU A 140 -8.51 -5.63 -10.52
CA GLU A 140 -7.98 -6.90 -10.06
C GLU A 140 -7.77 -7.84 -11.26
N THR A 141 -6.51 -8.14 -11.56
CA THR A 141 -6.14 -9.12 -12.58
C THR A 141 -6.03 -10.49 -11.94
N ARG A 142 -6.87 -11.43 -12.38
CA ARG A 142 -6.84 -12.84 -11.98
C ARG A 142 -5.87 -13.66 -12.83
#